data_AF-A0A9N8DZN8-F1
#
_entry.id   AF-A0A9N8DZN8-F1
#
_cell.length_a   1.000
_cell.length_b   1.000
_cell.length_c   1.000
_cell.angle_alpha   90.00
_cell.angle_beta   90.00
_cell.angle_gamma   90.00
#
_symmetry.space_group_name_H-M   'P 1'
#
loop_
_entity.id
_entity.type
_entity.pdbx_description
1 polymer ?
#
loop_
_entity_poly.entity_id
_entity_poly.type
_entity_poly.pdbx_seq_one_letter_code
_entity_poly.pdbx_strand_id
1 'polypeptide(L)'
;MLRTMRLLLTSVLAILAPALVCSFHPTQRLNRPNNNPLLLQATTSPRETSLSATRQQEAQGLLDILLGRYANKSSGDDGDSIDGIIGDLIDSLSQARVSFDPAETFNGPLYAVLHQQGPKKPLWEKISLFSNNNVKGQQYTYNADTKEFDLVNYAEILGKGVFIQVEGTAKESKRPVSQAEDSNDQSETSAPTSSLLDGITSFFGSDKREQSSTTQQSSSSLLQCPCDIVATVAGGGLYVGGNKLFGLDFIQGTGLVRVLYADPNLRILESPYQNNGGWEDKGLIVVQVRQDLIPQ
;
A
#
# COMPACT_ATOMS: atom_id res chain seq x y z
N MET A 1 -4.09 26.07 1.14
CA MET A 1 -4.74 24.74 1.16
C MET A 1 -4.81 24.14 2.57
N LEU A 2 -3.69 23.95 3.29
CA LEU A 2 -3.69 23.37 4.64
C LEU A 2 -4.55 24.13 5.67
N ARG A 3 -4.57 25.47 5.61
CA ARG A 3 -5.42 26.32 6.49
C ARG A 3 -6.91 26.14 6.19
N THR A 4 -7.29 26.07 4.91
CA THR A 4 -8.66 25.86 4.46
C THR A 4 -9.17 24.48 4.84
N MET A 5 -8.31 23.46 4.70
CA MET A 5 -8.62 22.08 5.09
C MET A 5 -8.76 21.93 6.60
N ARG A 6 -7.91 22.61 7.40
CA ARG A 6 -8.07 22.68 8.86
C ARG A 6 -9.39 23.32 9.26
N LEU A 7 -9.75 24.46 8.64
CA LEU A 7 -11.01 25.14 8.90
C LEU A 7 -12.21 24.24 8.56
N LEU A 8 -12.20 23.61 7.37
CA LEU A 8 -13.27 22.72 6.94
C LEU A 8 -13.40 21.50 7.85
N LEU A 9 -12.28 20.91 8.27
CA LEU A 9 -12.26 19.78 9.19
C LEU A 9 -12.73 20.17 10.59
N THR A 10 -12.32 21.33 11.11
CA THR A 10 -12.84 21.85 12.39
C THR A 10 -14.33 22.14 12.33
N SER A 11 -14.83 22.66 11.20
CA SER A 11 -16.26 22.90 11.00
C SER A 11 -17.05 21.58 10.92
N VAL A 12 -16.53 20.58 10.21
CA VAL A 12 -17.15 19.24 10.12
C VAL A 12 -17.13 18.53 11.47
N LEU A 13 -16.04 18.60 12.23
CA LEU A 13 -15.94 18.05 13.60
C LEU A 13 -16.92 18.72 14.57
N ALA A 14 -17.10 20.05 14.47
CA ALA A 14 -18.05 20.78 15.31
C ALA A 14 -19.52 20.40 15.00
N ILE A 15 -19.83 20.04 13.76
CA ILE A 15 -21.17 19.60 13.34
C ILE A 15 -21.43 18.14 13.73
N LEU A 16 -20.41 17.27 13.75
CA LEU A 16 -20.54 15.85 14.04
C LEU A 16 -20.48 15.48 15.54
N ALA A 17 -20.03 16.39 16.40
CA ALA A 17 -19.89 16.16 17.85
C ALA A 17 -21.19 15.66 18.55
N PRO A 18 -22.41 16.07 18.17
CA PRO A 18 -23.64 15.54 18.78
C PRO A 18 -24.09 14.18 18.22
N ALA A 19 -23.55 13.72 17.08
CA ALA A 19 -24.07 12.57 16.33
C ALA A 19 -23.31 11.24 16.57
N LEU A 20 -22.18 11.27 17.27
CA LEU A 20 -21.29 10.11 17.44
C LEU A 20 -21.64 9.19 18.65
N VAL A 21 -22.83 9.31 19.24
CA VAL A 21 -23.28 8.49 20.39
C VAL A 21 -23.93 7.15 19.98
N CYS A 22 -24.00 6.83 18.68
CA CYS A 22 -24.63 5.57 18.24
C CYS A 22 -23.59 4.52 17.83
N SER A 23 -23.52 3.47 18.64
CA SER A 23 -22.70 2.27 18.48
C SER A 23 -22.98 1.53 17.17
N PHE A 24 -21.93 1.29 16.37
CA PHE A 24 -21.96 0.33 15.27
C PHE A 24 -20.86 -0.71 15.45
N HIS A 25 -21.24 -1.98 15.36
CA HIS A 25 -20.33 -3.12 15.21
C HIS A 25 -20.77 -3.90 13.96
N PRO A 26 -19.95 -3.93 12.90
CA PRO A 26 -20.00 -5.00 11.93
C PRO A 26 -18.86 -5.98 12.20
N THR A 27 -19.19 -7.11 12.83
CA THR A 27 -18.28 -8.25 12.98
C THR A 27 -18.34 -9.09 11.71
N GLN A 28 -17.35 -8.98 10.83
CA GLN A 28 -17.17 -9.95 9.74
C GLN A 28 -16.33 -11.12 10.24
N ARG A 29 -16.94 -12.32 10.30
CA ARG A 29 -16.24 -13.59 10.54
C ARG A 29 -15.60 -14.06 9.22
N LEU A 30 -14.28 -14.15 9.20
CA LEU A 30 -13.53 -14.81 8.13
C LEU A 30 -13.48 -16.32 8.39
N ASN A 31 -14.02 -17.10 7.44
CA ASN A 31 -13.87 -18.55 7.37
C ASN A 31 -12.45 -18.91 6.93
N ARG A 32 -11.80 -19.79 7.69
CA ARG A 32 -10.46 -20.32 7.39
C ARG A 32 -10.60 -21.67 6.67
N PRO A 33 -10.23 -21.80 5.38
CA PRO A 33 -10.13 -23.10 4.75
C PRO A 33 -8.86 -23.81 5.21
N ASN A 34 -9.02 -25.07 5.62
CA ASN A 34 -7.97 -25.97 6.08
C ASN A 34 -7.66 -26.96 4.95
N ASN A 35 -6.61 -26.71 4.16
CA ASN A 35 -6.15 -27.62 3.12
C ASN A 35 -4.63 -27.83 3.24
N ASN A 36 -4.24 -29.03 3.69
CA ASN A 36 -2.87 -29.53 3.62
C ASN A 36 -2.70 -30.38 2.35
N PRO A 37 -1.88 -29.97 1.37
CA PRO A 37 -1.43 -30.88 0.33
C PRO A 37 -0.15 -31.62 0.78
N LEU A 38 -0.14 -32.94 0.51
CA LEU A 38 1.02 -33.83 0.63
C LEU A 38 2.12 -33.40 -0.34
N LEU A 39 3.30 -33.08 0.21
CA LEU A 39 4.43 -32.51 -0.51
C LEU A 39 5.41 -33.62 -0.92
N LEU A 40 5.55 -33.87 -2.24
CA LEU A 40 6.63 -34.67 -2.80
C LEU A 40 7.95 -33.90 -2.62
N GLN A 41 8.88 -34.49 -1.87
CA GLN A 41 10.17 -33.88 -1.56
C GLN A 41 11.11 -33.95 -2.76
N ALA A 42 11.27 -32.82 -3.44
CA ALA A 42 12.41 -32.59 -4.32
C ALA A 42 13.66 -32.33 -3.44
N THR A 43 14.75 -33.02 -3.73
CA THR A 43 16.05 -32.83 -3.08
C THR A 43 16.67 -31.50 -3.49
N THR A 44 16.30 -30.43 -2.78
CA THR A 44 16.92 -29.10 -2.91
C THR A 44 18.28 -29.08 -2.24
N SER A 45 19.24 -28.39 -2.86
CA SER A 45 20.60 -28.23 -2.38
C SER A 45 20.63 -27.58 -0.98
N PRO A 46 21.40 -28.12 -0.01
CA PRO A 46 21.37 -27.68 1.40
C PRO A 46 21.86 -26.24 1.65
N ARG A 47 22.29 -25.50 0.62
CA ARG A 47 22.77 -24.12 0.73
C ARG A 47 21.66 -23.06 0.60
N GLU A 48 20.56 -23.37 -0.08
CA GLU A 48 19.47 -22.41 -0.28
C GLU A 48 18.52 -22.35 0.91
N THR A 49 18.36 -23.48 1.62
CA THR A 49 17.50 -23.59 2.80
C THR A 49 17.99 -22.75 3.98
N SER A 50 19.31 -22.63 4.17
CA SER A 50 19.85 -21.81 5.26
C SER A 50 19.61 -20.32 5.05
N LEU A 51 19.79 -19.81 3.82
CA LEU A 51 19.56 -18.39 3.51
C LEU A 51 18.08 -18.00 3.64
N SER A 52 17.16 -18.87 3.20
CA SER A 52 15.73 -18.61 3.35
C SER A 52 15.32 -18.53 4.83
N ALA A 53 15.86 -19.43 5.66
CA ALA A 53 15.57 -19.43 7.09
C ALA A 53 16.08 -18.16 7.78
N THR A 54 17.30 -17.70 7.45
CA THR A 54 17.85 -16.45 7.97
C THR A 54 16.98 -15.25 7.61
N ARG A 55 16.53 -15.13 6.36
CA ARG A 55 15.67 -14.02 5.92
C ARG A 55 14.32 -14.00 6.64
N GLN A 56 13.71 -15.18 6.79
CA GLN A 56 12.44 -15.28 7.50
C GLN A 56 12.59 -14.92 8.98
N GLN A 57 13.72 -15.28 9.59
CA GLN A 57 14.05 -14.88 10.95
C GLN A 57 14.25 -13.35 11.08
N GLU A 58 14.93 -12.72 10.11
CA GLU A 58 15.10 -11.26 10.07
C GLU A 58 13.76 -10.53 9.89
N ALA A 59 12.91 -10.99 8.96
CA ALA A 59 11.58 -10.44 8.74
C ALA A 59 10.70 -10.58 10.00
N GLN A 60 10.74 -11.74 10.66
CA GLN A 60 10.05 -11.96 11.92
C GLN A 60 10.59 -11.05 13.04
N GLY A 61 11.91 -10.89 13.14
CA GLY A 61 12.54 -9.99 14.11
C GLY A 61 12.10 -8.54 13.91
N LEU A 62 12.07 -8.07 12.66
CA LEU A 62 11.56 -6.74 12.33
C LEU A 62 10.08 -6.62 12.72
N LEU A 63 9.26 -7.59 12.35
CA LEU A 63 7.83 -7.62 12.70
C LEU A 63 7.61 -7.55 14.22
N ASP A 64 8.32 -8.35 15.00
CA ASP A 64 8.19 -8.40 16.46
C ASP A 64 8.56 -7.06 17.11
N ILE A 65 9.64 -6.42 16.65
CA ILE A 65 10.06 -5.09 17.11
C ILE A 65 8.98 -4.05 16.82
N LEU A 66 8.42 -4.05 15.59
CA LEU A 66 7.40 -3.10 15.18
C LEU A 66 6.09 -3.27 15.96
N LEU A 67 5.64 -4.51 16.14
CA LEU A 67 4.44 -4.82 16.93
C LEU A 67 4.65 -4.50 18.41
N GLY A 68 5.81 -4.84 18.96
CA GLY A 68 6.19 -4.52 20.34
C GLY A 68 6.21 -3.01 20.60
N ARG A 69 6.78 -2.23 19.67
CA ARG A 69 6.75 -0.76 19.73
C ARG A 69 5.35 -0.20 19.60
N TYR A 70 4.53 -0.77 18.73
CA TYR A 70 3.14 -0.36 18.56
C TYR A 70 2.30 -0.61 19.83
N ALA A 71 2.53 -1.73 20.52
CA ALA A 71 1.85 -2.06 21.77
C ALA A 71 2.35 -1.22 22.96
N ASN A 72 3.67 -1.01 23.07
CA ASN A 72 4.32 -0.38 24.22
C ASN A 72 4.66 1.09 23.96
N LYS A 73 3.69 1.91 23.56
CA LYS A 73 3.86 3.33 23.17
C LYS A 73 4.54 4.27 24.20
N SER A 74 5.01 3.77 25.34
CA SER A 74 5.61 4.51 26.45
C SER A 74 6.90 3.86 26.96
N SER A 75 8.06 4.20 26.39
CA SER A 75 9.35 4.13 27.09
C SER A 75 10.41 4.93 26.33
N GLY A 76 10.50 6.22 26.64
CA GLY A 76 11.31 7.20 25.92
C GLY A 76 12.79 7.23 26.27
N ASP A 77 13.47 6.09 26.36
CA ASP A 77 14.92 6.07 26.62
C ASP A 77 15.73 5.18 25.66
N ASP A 78 15.14 4.10 25.11
CA ASP A 78 15.84 3.18 24.18
C ASP A 78 15.56 3.43 22.69
N GLY A 79 14.94 4.57 22.34
CA GLY A 79 14.45 4.86 20.99
C GLY A 79 15.53 4.76 19.91
N ASP A 80 16.68 5.40 20.14
CA ASP A 80 17.77 5.49 19.17
C ASP A 80 18.41 4.13 18.87
N SER A 81 18.54 3.28 19.90
CA SER A 81 19.08 1.92 19.76
C SER A 81 18.16 1.04 18.91
N ILE A 82 16.85 1.10 19.18
CA ILE A 82 15.87 0.29 18.44
C ILE A 82 15.72 0.79 17.00
N ASP A 83 15.77 2.10 16.75
CA ASP A 83 15.74 2.65 15.39
C ASP A 83 16.96 2.20 14.56
N GLY A 84 18.15 2.11 15.18
CA GLY A 84 19.34 1.53 14.54
C GLY A 84 19.11 0.08 14.13
N ILE A 85 18.58 -0.76 15.03
CA ILE A 85 18.28 -2.17 14.75
C ILE A 85 17.24 -2.31 13.63
N ILE A 86 16.20 -1.48 13.62
CA ILE A 86 15.20 -1.48 12.54
C ILE A 86 15.85 -1.13 11.20
N GLY A 87 16.71 -0.10 11.17
CA GLY A 87 17.47 0.28 9.98
C GLY A 87 18.33 -0.86 9.44
N ASP A 88 19.10 -1.53 10.30
CA ASP A 88 19.94 -2.67 9.93
C ASP A 88 19.12 -3.83 9.34
N LEU A 89 17.96 -4.13 9.93
CA LEU A 89 17.05 -5.18 9.42
C LEU A 89 16.42 -4.78 8.08
N ILE A 90 16.01 -3.52 7.90
CA ILE A 90 15.50 -3.01 6.63
C ILE A 90 16.57 -3.15 5.54
N ASP A 91 17.81 -2.76 5.83
CA ASP A 91 18.92 -2.84 4.89
C ASP A 91 19.24 -4.29 4.51
N SER A 92 19.31 -5.20 5.50
CA SER A 92 19.54 -6.63 5.25
C SER A 92 18.45 -7.24 4.35
N LEU A 93 17.18 -7.02 4.69
CA LEU A 93 16.03 -7.53 3.93
C LEU A 93 15.97 -6.95 2.51
N SER A 94 16.29 -5.67 2.35
CA SER A 94 16.34 -5.01 1.04
C SER A 94 17.46 -5.56 0.15
N GLN A 95 18.60 -5.93 0.73
CA GLN A 95 19.72 -6.55 0.01
C GLN A 95 19.48 -8.03 -0.33
N ALA A 96 18.55 -8.70 0.35
CA ALA A 96 18.28 -10.12 0.18
C ALA A 96 17.71 -10.49 -1.21
N ARG A 97 17.16 -9.52 -1.95
CA ARG A 97 16.59 -9.69 -3.29
C ARG A 97 15.66 -10.91 -3.36
N VAL A 98 14.61 -10.89 -2.54
CA VAL A 98 13.63 -11.97 -2.54
C VAL A 98 12.74 -11.94 -3.78
N SER A 99 12.37 -13.11 -4.29
CA SER A 99 11.27 -13.24 -5.22
C SER A 99 9.97 -13.45 -4.44
N PHE A 100 8.87 -12.86 -4.88
CA PHE A 100 7.57 -13.00 -4.23
C PHE A 100 6.44 -13.18 -5.25
N ASP A 101 5.38 -13.88 -4.83
CA ASP A 101 4.13 -13.92 -5.60
C ASP A 101 3.27 -12.71 -5.22
N PRO A 102 2.96 -11.79 -6.15
CA PRO A 102 2.10 -10.66 -5.85
C PRO A 102 0.70 -11.07 -5.42
N ALA A 103 0.17 -12.18 -5.93
CA ALA A 103 -1.14 -12.66 -5.55
C ALA A 103 -1.18 -13.18 -4.10
N GLU A 104 -0.06 -13.62 -3.54
CA GLU A 104 0.03 -14.05 -2.15
C GLU A 104 0.40 -12.88 -1.23
N THR A 105 1.27 -12.00 -1.72
CA THR A 105 1.89 -10.95 -0.91
C THR A 105 1.06 -9.67 -0.90
N PHE A 106 0.48 -9.29 -2.04
CA PHE A 106 -0.26 -8.04 -2.20
C PHE A 106 -1.76 -8.20 -1.88
N ASN A 107 -2.36 -9.34 -2.24
CA ASN A 107 -3.74 -9.62 -1.88
C ASN A 107 -3.89 -9.84 -0.38
N GLY A 108 -4.90 -9.22 0.21
CA GLY A 108 -5.22 -9.46 1.61
C GLY A 108 -5.93 -8.28 2.26
N PRO A 109 -5.88 -8.21 3.59
CA PRO A 109 -6.41 -7.07 4.32
C PRO A 109 -5.53 -5.84 4.08
N LEU A 110 -5.86 -4.74 4.75
CA LEU A 110 -5.01 -3.56 4.79
C LEU A 110 -3.63 -3.90 5.36
N TYR A 111 -2.58 -3.30 4.82
CA TYR A 111 -1.24 -3.29 5.40
C TYR A 111 -0.99 -1.92 6.01
N ALA A 112 -0.87 -1.86 7.33
CA ALA A 112 -0.68 -0.62 8.06
C ALA A 112 0.80 -0.22 8.14
N VAL A 113 1.08 1.07 7.99
CA VAL A 113 2.43 1.63 8.15
C VAL A 113 2.76 1.68 9.64
N LEU A 114 3.76 0.90 10.06
CA LEU A 114 4.23 0.87 11.46
C LEU A 114 5.59 1.56 11.64
N HIS A 115 6.35 1.72 10.56
CA HIS A 115 7.62 2.44 10.59
C HIS A 115 7.82 3.25 9.32
N GLN A 116 8.56 4.34 9.45
CA GLN A 116 8.93 5.23 8.37
C GLN A 116 10.35 5.77 8.63
N GLN A 117 11.14 5.84 7.57
CA GLN A 117 12.48 6.42 7.56
C GLN A 117 12.57 7.34 6.35
N GLY A 118 13.17 8.52 6.50
CA GLY A 118 13.33 9.43 5.37
C GLY A 118 13.59 10.87 5.78
N PRO A 119 13.89 11.73 4.80
CA PRO A 119 14.28 13.11 5.05
C PRO A 119 13.15 13.95 5.66
N LYS A 120 11.90 13.58 5.39
CA LYS A 120 10.72 14.32 5.83
C LYS A 120 9.52 13.42 6.04
N LYS A 121 8.74 13.80 7.06
CA LYS A 121 7.43 13.22 7.34
C LYS A 121 6.44 13.47 6.19
N PRO A 122 5.83 12.42 5.63
CA PRO A 122 4.90 12.55 4.52
C PRO A 122 3.63 13.32 4.91
N LEU A 123 2.95 13.89 3.92
CA LEU A 123 1.79 14.75 4.18
C LEU A 123 0.66 13.97 4.85
N TRP A 124 0.43 12.73 4.44
CA TRP A 124 -0.60 11.87 5.00
C TRP A 124 -0.38 11.56 6.48
N GLU A 125 0.86 11.61 6.98
CA GLU A 125 1.13 11.40 8.41
C GLU A 125 0.47 12.50 9.25
N LYS A 126 0.48 13.73 8.73
CA LYS A 126 0.01 14.95 9.39
C LYS A 126 -1.52 15.05 9.45
N ILE A 127 -2.23 14.15 8.76
CA ILE A 127 -3.69 14.14 8.67
C ILE A 127 -4.34 13.49 9.90
N SER A 128 -3.64 12.57 10.58
CA SER A 128 -4.18 11.96 11.81
C SER A 128 -4.09 12.96 12.96
N LEU A 129 -5.25 13.51 13.29
CA LEU A 129 -5.40 14.41 14.42
C LEU A 129 -5.93 13.59 15.60
N PHE A 130 -5.35 13.79 16.79
CA PHE A 130 -5.94 13.38 18.07
C PHE A 130 -5.81 11.92 18.52
N SER A 131 -5.29 10.97 17.73
CA SER A 131 -5.10 9.60 18.22
C SER A 131 -3.85 8.94 17.68
N ASN A 132 -3.05 8.39 18.59
CA ASN A 132 -1.89 7.55 18.29
C ASN A 132 -2.30 6.16 17.77
N ASN A 133 -3.60 5.82 17.78
CA ASN A 133 -4.13 4.52 17.37
C ASN A 133 -4.76 4.55 15.98
N ASN A 134 -4.70 5.70 15.29
CA ASN A 134 -5.24 5.80 13.94
C ASN A 134 -4.43 4.93 12.99
N VAL A 135 -5.13 4.08 12.23
CA VAL A 135 -4.52 3.22 11.23
C VAL A 135 -4.30 4.01 9.93
N LYS A 136 -3.12 3.82 9.34
CA LYS A 136 -2.76 4.32 8.02
C LYS A 136 -2.16 3.17 7.25
N GLY A 137 -2.55 2.97 6.00
CA GLY A 137 -2.09 1.80 5.27
C GLY A 137 -2.50 1.77 3.82
N GLN A 138 -2.13 0.67 3.18
CA GLN A 138 -2.46 0.39 1.79
C GLN A 138 -3.02 -1.03 1.66
N GLN A 139 -4.03 -1.18 0.82
CA GLN A 139 -4.56 -2.46 0.42
C GLN A 139 -4.39 -2.60 -1.09
N TYR A 140 -4.03 -3.80 -1.53
CA TYR A 140 -3.89 -4.13 -2.92
C TYR A 140 -4.78 -5.32 -3.24
N THR A 141 -5.35 -5.34 -4.43
CA THR A 141 -6.04 -6.52 -4.99
C THR A 141 -5.47 -6.77 -6.38
N TYR A 142 -4.66 -7.80 -6.50
CA TYR A 142 -4.06 -8.24 -7.75
C TYR A 142 -5.09 -8.91 -8.64
N ASN A 143 -5.25 -8.36 -9.84
CA ASN A 143 -6.06 -8.92 -10.90
C ASN A 143 -5.16 -9.75 -11.82
N ALA A 144 -5.32 -11.08 -11.77
CA ALA A 144 -4.50 -12.00 -12.55
C ALA A 144 -4.69 -11.86 -14.07
N ASP A 145 -5.88 -11.41 -14.51
CA ASP A 145 -6.20 -11.27 -15.93
C ASP A 145 -5.51 -10.04 -16.53
N THR A 146 -5.54 -8.91 -15.83
CA THR A 146 -4.92 -7.66 -16.30
C THR A 146 -3.45 -7.53 -15.90
N LYS A 147 -3.00 -8.32 -14.90
CA LYS A 147 -1.71 -8.19 -14.22
C LYS A 147 -1.52 -6.79 -13.60
N GLU A 148 -2.62 -6.19 -13.18
CA GLU A 148 -2.65 -4.91 -12.47
C GLU A 148 -3.13 -5.13 -11.02
N PHE A 149 -2.90 -4.15 -10.17
CA PHE A 149 -3.37 -4.11 -8.80
C PHE A 149 -4.42 -3.01 -8.68
N ASP A 150 -5.58 -3.31 -8.12
CA ASP A 150 -6.43 -2.27 -7.54
C ASP A 150 -5.79 -1.83 -6.22
N LEU A 151 -5.62 -0.53 -6.04
CA LEU A 151 -4.94 0.09 -4.90
C LEU A 151 -5.94 0.91 -4.08
N VAL A 152 -5.92 0.71 -2.77
CA VAL A 152 -6.64 1.54 -1.80
C VAL A 152 -5.64 2.07 -0.77
N ASN A 153 -5.42 3.38 -0.75
CA ASN A 153 -4.73 4.05 0.35
C ASN A 153 -5.77 4.51 1.38
N TYR A 154 -5.54 4.18 2.65
CA TYR A 154 -6.48 4.43 3.74
C TYR A 154 -5.77 5.14 4.89
N ALA A 155 -6.41 6.16 5.47
CA ALA A 155 -5.88 6.85 6.64
C ALA A 155 -7.00 7.32 7.57
N GLU A 156 -6.93 6.91 8.82
CA GLU A 156 -7.85 7.36 9.87
C GLU A 156 -7.50 8.77 10.36
N ILE A 157 -8.53 9.61 10.41
CA ILE A 157 -8.48 10.93 11.04
C ILE A 157 -8.92 10.81 12.49
N LEU A 158 -10.02 10.10 12.75
CA LEU A 158 -10.59 9.90 14.09
C LEU A 158 -11.15 8.48 14.19
N GLY A 159 -10.25 7.51 14.37
CA GLY A 159 -10.55 6.08 14.30
C GLY A 159 -11.24 5.68 13.01
N LYS A 160 -11.92 4.52 13.04
CA LYS A 160 -12.69 3.98 11.90
C LYS A 160 -13.90 4.83 11.50
N GLY A 161 -14.29 5.80 12.35
CA GLY A 161 -15.46 6.64 12.14
C GLY A 161 -15.24 7.79 11.17
N VAL A 162 -14.03 8.34 11.09
CA VAL A 162 -13.67 9.43 10.17
C VAL A 162 -12.34 9.11 9.51
N PHE A 163 -12.35 8.89 8.21
CA PHE A 163 -11.16 8.47 7.46
C PHE A 163 -11.13 9.04 6.04
N ILE A 164 -9.95 9.05 5.45
CA ILE A 164 -9.73 9.31 4.03
C ILE A 164 -9.45 7.98 3.36
N GLN A 165 -10.08 7.77 2.21
CA GLN A 165 -9.80 6.66 1.32
C GLN A 165 -9.51 7.21 -0.07
N VAL A 166 -8.49 6.65 -0.71
CA VAL A 166 -8.02 7.03 -2.03
C VAL A 166 -7.87 5.77 -2.85
N GLU A 167 -8.45 5.77 -4.04
CA GLU A 167 -8.52 4.61 -4.92
C GLU A 167 -7.68 4.84 -6.17
N GLY A 168 -7.10 3.76 -6.68
CA GLY A 168 -6.23 3.80 -7.84
C GLY A 168 -5.92 2.42 -8.39
N THR A 169 -5.00 2.39 -9.33
CA THR A 169 -4.46 1.18 -9.92
C THR A 169 -2.93 1.18 -9.83
N ALA A 170 -2.31 0.02 -9.83
CA ALA A 170 -0.87 -0.12 -9.87
C ALA A 170 -0.47 -1.20 -10.87
N LYS A 171 0.73 -1.08 -11.46
CA LYS A 171 1.28 -2.10 -12.34
C LYS A 171 2.80 -2.12 -12.28
N GLU A 172 3.38 -3.29 -12.50
CA GLU A 172 4.83 -3.42 -12.58
C GLU A 172 5.40 -2.53 -13.69
N SER A 173 6.43 -1.76 -13.36
CA SER A 173 7.19 -0.97 -14.34
C SER A 173 8.14 -1.90 -15.09
N LYS A 174 7.93 -2.05 -16.40
CA LYS A 174 8.87 -2.76 -17.27
C LYS A 174 10.17 -2.00 -17.54
N ARG A 175 10.22 -0.70 -17.22
CA ARG A 175 11.40 0.11 -17.53
C ARG A 175 12.45 -0.06 -16.44
N PRO A 176 13.68 -0.48 -16.80
CA PRO A 176 14.79 -0.46 -15.86
C PRO A 176 15.07 0.98 -15.41
N VAL A 177 15.32 1.13 -14.11
CA VAL A 177 15.45 2.36 -13.31
C VAL A 177 16.45 3.38 -13.86
N SER A 178 17.37 2.97 -14.74
CA SER A 178 18.58 3.71 -15.07
C SER A 178 18.41 4.94 -15.98
N GLN A 179 17.19 5.40 -16.31
CA GLN A 179 17.01 6.50 -17.29
C GLN A 179 15.89 7.52 -17.01
N ALA A 180 15.37 7.63 -15.78
CA ALA A 180 14.31 8.61 -15.46
C ALA A 180 14.81 9.98 -14.94
N GLU A 181 16.12 10.17 -14.76
CA GLU A 181 16.69 11.47 -14.37
C GLU A 181 17.23 12.18 -15.63
N ASP A 182 16.84 13.45 -15.82
CA ASP A 182 17.31 14.45 -16.79
C ASP A 182 16.49 14.78 -18.06
N SER A 183 15.19 14.49 -18.13
CA SER A 183 14.32 15.29 -19.02
C SER A 183 13.79 16.52 -18.26
N ASN A 184 14.69 17.46 -17.99
CA ASN A 184 14.37 18.83 -17.63
C ASN A 184 13.87 19.53 -18.90
N ASP A 185 12.67 19.16 -19.35
CA ASP A 185 12.04 19.74 -20.53
C ASP A 185 11.35 21.04 -20.10
N GLN A 186 12.09 22.14 -20.30
CA GLN A 186 11.55 23.50 -20.33
C GLN A 186 10.55 23.59 -21.49
N SER A 187 9.29 23.23 -21.26
CA SER A 187 8.21 23.55 -22.19
C SER A 187 7.34 24.66 -21.62
N GLU A 188 7.61 25.85 -22.15
CA GLU A 188 6.79 27.05 -22.07
C GLU A 188 5.37 26.78 -22.59
N THR A 189 4.39 27.27 -21.82
CA THR A 189 3.10 27.84 -22.25
C THR A 189 2.55 27.50 -23.64
N SER A 190 1.46 26.74 -23.69
CA SER A 190 0.31 27.06 -24.55
C SER A 190 -0.99 26.40 -24.04
N ALA A 191 -2.09 27.13 -24.23
CA ALA A 191 -3.43 26.92 -23.64
C ALA A 191 -4.24 25.78 -24.32
N PRO A 192 -5.43 25.42 -23.81
CA PRO A 192 -6.08 24.14 -24.08
C PRO A 192 -7.00 24.18 -25.30
N THR A 193 -7.02 23.09 -26.07
CA THR A 193 -8.10 22.80 -27.02
C THR A 193 -8.76 21.47 -26.67
N SER A 194 -10.05 21.56 -26.36
CA SER A 194 -10.99 20.49 -26.11
C SER A 194 -11.33 19.68 -27.37
N SER A 195 -11.43 18.36 -27.24
CA SER A 195 -12.26 17.53 -28.12
C SER A 195 -12.84 16.35 -27.33
N LEU A 196 -14.05 16.60 -26.82
CA LEU A 196 -15.11 15.63 -26.52
C LEU A 196 -15.64 15.07 -27.86
N LEU A 197 -16.03 13.78 -27.85
CA LEU A 197 -16.67 12.99 -28.93
C LEU A 197 -15.73 12.23 -29.89
N ASP A 198 -15.49 10.96 -29.57
CA ASP A 198 -15.49 9.81 -30.49
C ASP A 198 -15.61 8.54 -29.60
N GLY A 199 -16.73 7.82 -29.47
CA GLY A 199 -17.89 7.75 -30.34
C GLY A 199 -18.07 6.36 -30.98
N ILE A 200 -18.09 5.30 -30.16
CA ILE A 200 -19.03 4.16 -30.27
C ILE A 200 -19.23 3.56 -31.67
N THR A 201 -18.48 2.51 -32.04
CA THR A 201 -18.97 1.48 -32.98
C THR A 201 -18.29 0.13 -32.74
N SER A 202 -19.02 -0.84 -32.15
CA SER A 202 -19.07 -2.26 -32.60
C SER A 202 -19.79 -3.11 -31.55
N PHE A 203 -21.12 -3.00 -31.55
CA PHE A 203 -22.03 -3.98 -30.96
C PHE A 203 -22.61 -4.80 -32.13
N PHE A 204 -22.80 -6.11 -31.89
CA PHE A 204 -23.40 -7.15 -32.73
C PHE A 204 -22.46 -8.06 -33.53
N GLY A 205 -22.39 -9.30 -33.03
CA GLY A 205 -22.67 -10.47 -33.85
C GLY A 205 -21.53 -11.47 -33.90
N SER A 206 -21.54 -12.48 -33.01
CA SER A 206 -21.15 -13.86 -33.34
C SER A 206 -21.48 -14.82 -32.21
N ASP A 207 -21.94 -16.00 -32.63
CA ASP A 207 -22.56 -17.07 -31.88
C ASP A 207 -21.73 -17.65 -30.71
N LYS A 208 -22.39 -17.87 -29.57
CA LYS A 208 -21.90 -18.63 -28.42
C LYS A 208 -21.73 -20.10 -28.80
N ARG A 209 -20.49 -20.54 -29.00
CA ARG A 209 -20.09 -21.95 -28.91
C ARG A 209 -19.54 -22.18 -27.50
N GLU A 210 -20.28 -22.92 -26.67
CA GLU A 210 -19.84 -23.36 -25.35
C GLU A 210 -18.73 -24.41 -25.53
N GLN A 211 -17.49 -23.94 -25.64
CA GLN A 211 -16.31 -24.79 -25.46
C GLN A 211 -15.92 -24.72 -23.99
N SER A 212 -16.11 -25.85 -23.30
CA SER A 212 -15.63 -26.12 -21.95
C SER A 212 -14.12 -25.85 -21.89
N SER A 213 -13.76 -24.67 -21.41
CA SER A 213 -12.39 -24.23 -21.20
C SER A 213 -11.81 -25.00 -20.02
N THR A 214 -10.90 -25.93 -20.34
CA THR A 214 -9.94 -26.49 -19.39
C THR A 214 -9.23 -25.35 -18.68
N THR A 215 -9.34 -25.28 -17.35
CA THR A 215 -8.68 -24.31 -16.49
C THR A 215 -7.17 -24.34 -16.74
N GLN A 216 -6.68 -23.47 -17.63
CA GLN A 216 -5.27 -23.20 -17.80
C GLN A 216 -4.80 -22.51 -16.52
N GLN A 217 -4.11 -23.28 -15.68
CA GLN A 217 -3.46 -22.80 -14.47
C GLN A 217 -2.39 -21.78 -14.89
N SER A 218 -2.77 -20.50 -14.85
CA SER A 218 -1.90 -19.37 -15.16
C SER A 218 -0.70 -19.43 -14.22
N SER A 219 0.50 -19.69 -14.75
CA SER A 219 1.74 -19.56 -13.97
C SER A 219 1.85 -18.11 -13.51
N SER A 220 1.67 -17.84 -12.21
CA SER A 220 1.92 -16.50 -11.67
C SER A 220 3.39 -16.19 -11.90
N SER A 221 3.65 -15.04 -12.53
CA SER A 221 5.03 -14.57 -12.70
C SER A 221 5.47 -13.99 -11.37
N LEU A 222 6.39 -14.69 -10.68
CA LEU A 222 7.04 -14.17 -9.49
C LEU A 222 7.76 -12.86 -9.82
N LEU A 223 7.61 -11.86 -8.96
CA LEU A 223 8.34 -10.61 -9.06
C LEU A 223 9.60 -10.67 -8.22
N GLN A 224 10.64 -9.93 -8.64
CA GLN A 224 11.96 -9.97 -8.04
C GLN A 224 12.28 -8.64 -7.37
N CYS A 225 12.55 -8.63 -6.07
CA CYS A 225 12.97 -7.42 -5.36
C CYS A 225 14.45 -7.06 -5.67
N PRO A 226 14.79 -5.75 -5.69
CA PRO A 226 13.85 -4.64 -5.72
C PRO A 226 13.14 -4.53 -7.08
N CYS A 227 11.85 -4.20 -7.08
CA CYS A 227 11.09 -3.91 -8.30
C CYS A 227 10.29 -2.62 -8.16
N ASP A 228 10.01 -1.98 -9.29
CA ASP A 228 9.29 -0.71 -9.32
C ASP A 228 7.85 -0.93 -9.80
N ILE A 229 6.89 -0.34 -9.09
CA ILE A 229 5.47 -0.36 -9.38
C ILE A 229 5.03 1.07 -9.68
N VAL A 230 4.39 1.27 -10.83
CA VAL A 230 3.73 2.53 -11.17
C VAL A 230 2.34 2.50 -10.57
N ALA A 231 2.08 3.39 -9.61
CA ALA A 231 0.77 3.56 -8.99
C ALA A 231 0.11 4.83 -9.53
N THR A 232 -1.14 4.72 -9.98
CA THR A 232 -1.97 5.83 -10.46
C THR A 232 -3.19 5.95 -9.57
N VAL A 233 -3.29 7.09 -8.89
CA VAL A 233 -4.44 7.45 -8.05
C VAL A 233 -5.45 8.22 -8.89
N ALA A 234 -6.68 7.74 -8.91
CA ALA A 234 -7.79 8.34 -9.65
C ALA A 234 -8.52 9.42 -8.84
N GLY A 235 -8.56 9.29 -7.51
CA GLY A 235 -9.26 10.24 -6.65
C GLY A 235 -9.38 9.77 -5.21
N GLY A 236 -9.78 10.68 -4.32
CA GLY A 236 -10.04 10.38 -2.91
C GLY A 236 -11.46 10.70 -2.45
N GLY A 237 -11.73 10.39 -1.19
CA GLY A 237 -12.93 10.80 -0.49
C GLY A 237 -12.69 10.92 1.02
N LEU A 238 -13.44 11.84 1.65
CA LEU A 238 -13.60 11.85 3.10
C LEU A 238 -14.84 11.02 3.46
N TYR A 239 -14.68 10.10 4.39
CA TYR A 239 -15.74 9.21 4.84
C TYR A 239 -16.05 9.46 6.31
N VAL A 240 -17.34 9.45 6.64
CA VAL A 240 -17.86 9.61 8.00
C VAL A 240 -18.91 8.52 8.25
N GLY A 241 -18.69 7.69 9.26
CA GLY A 241 -19.56 6.55 9.56
C GLY A 241 -19.72 5.59 8.38
N GLY A 242 -18.68 5.43 7.56
CA GLY A 242 -18.68 4.61 6.35
C GLY A 242 -19.30 5.26 5.11
N ASN A 243 -19.90 6.46 5.23
CA ASN A 243 -20.49 7.16 4.09
C ASN A 243 -19.53 8.21 3.53
N LYS A 244 -19.35 8.26 2.21
CA LYS A 244 -18.55 9.29 1.54
C LYS A 244 -19.26 10.65 1.67
N LEU A 245 -18.66 11.56 2.41
CA LEU A 245 -19.22 12.91 2.64
C LEU A 245 -18.95 13.84 1.45
N PHE A 246 -17.72 13.81 0.91
CA PHE A 246 -17.35 14.51 -0.31
C PHE A 246 -16.14 13.87 -1.00
N GLY A 247 -16.01 14.11 -2.30
CA GLY A 247 -14.85 13.74 -3.11
C GLY A 247 -13.64 14.65 -2.82
N LEU A 248 -12.45 14.05 -2.88
CA LEU A 248 -11.17 14.73 -2.76
C LEU A 248 -10.45 14.63 -4.12
N ASP A 249 -11.04 15.24 -5.15
CA ASP A 249 -10.56 15.12 -6.55
C ASP A 249 -9.17 15.76 -6.76
N PHE A 250 -8.73 16.59 -5.81
CA PHE A 250 -7.37 17.12 -5.78
C PHE A 250 -6.31 16.07 -5.39
N ILE A 251 -6.72 14.90 -4.88
CA ILE A 251 -5.84 13.76 -4.58
C ILE A 251 -5.84 12.84 -5.79
N GLN A 252 -5.02 13.18 -6.78
CA GLN A 252 -4.86 12.40 -8.01
C GLN A 252 -3.40 12.48 -8.47
N GLY A 253 -2.98 11.52 -9.27
CA GLY A 253 -1.67 11.53 -9.91
C GLY A 253 -1.04 10.16 -10.01
N THR A 254 0.06 10.10 -10.74
CA THR A 254 0.86 8.89 -10.91
C THR A 254 2.18 9.05 -10.18
N GLY A 255 2.56 8.02 -9.44
CA GLY A 255 3.83 7.92 -8.74
C GLY A 255 4.50 6.57 -8.99
N LEU A 256 5.78 6.49 -8.68
CA LEU A 256 6.53 5.24 -8.67
C LEU A 256 6.80 4.84 -7.22
N VAL A 257 6.57 3.57 -6.91
CA VAL A 257 6.90 2.95 -5.63
C VAL A 257 7.87 1.83 -5.89
N ARG A 258 8.97 1.78 -5.15
CA ARG A 258 9.90 0.67 -5.20
C ARG A 258 9.60 -0.31 -4.08
N VAL A 259 9.37 -1.56 -4.41
CA VAL A 259 9.27 -2.65 -3.45
C VAL A 259 10.67 -3.16 -3.17
N LEU A 260 11.18 -2.93 -1.96
CA LEU A 260 12.51 -3.39 -1.53
C LEU A 260 12.47 -4.82 -0.97
N TYR A 261 11.39 -5.14 -0.27
CA TYR A 261 11.12 -6.46 0.30
C TYR A 261 9.61 -6.67 0.43
N ALA A 262 9.17 -7.91 0.27
CA ALA A 262 7.76 -8.27 0.31
C ALA A 262 7.60 -9.75 0.72
N ASP A 263 6.79 -9.98 1.75
CA ASP A 263 6.27 -11.29 2.14
C ASP A 263 4.78 -11.18 2.57
N PRO A 264 4.09 -12.29 2.87
CA PRO A 264 2.66 -12.27 3.24
C PRO A 264 2.27 -11.51 4.52
N ASN A 265 3.23 -11.01 5.31
CA ASN A 265 3.01 -10.33 6.59
C ASN A 265 3.61 -8.92 6.62
N LEU A 266 4.68 -8.66 5.86
CA LEU A 266 5.49 -7.45 5.93
C LEU A 266 5.96 -7.01 4.53
N ARG A 267 5.97 -5.69 4.31
CA ARG A 267 6.47 -5.06 3.08
C ARG A 267 7.35 -3.87 3.42
N ILE A 268 8.40 -3.69 2.64
CA ILE A 268 9.29 -2.53 2.71
C ILE A 268 9.20 -1.82 1.36
N LEU A 269 8.72 -0.58 1.39
CA LEU A 269 8.51 0.24 0.20
C LEU A 269 9.37 1.50 0.28
N GLU A 270 9.88 1.95 -0.85
CA GLU A 270 10.62 3.20 -1.00
C GLU A 270 9.91 4.11 -2.02
N SER A 271 9.98 5.42 -1.80
CA SER A 271 9.66 6.47 -2.78
C SER A 271 10.94 6.88 -3.52
N PRO A 272 11.26 6.29 -4.68
CA PRO A 272 12.55 6.52 -5.36
C PRO A 272 12.68 7.92 -5.98
N TYR A 273 11.57 8.64 -6.16
CA TYR A 273 11.53 9.94 -6.81
C TYR A 273 10.71 10.95 -6.01
N GLN A 274 11.02 12.23 -6.23
CA GLN A 274 10.18 13.30 -5.71
C GLN A 274 8.86 13.32 -6.48
N ASN A 275 7.74 13.22 -5.77
CA ASN A 275 6.43 13.40 -6.39
C ASN A 275 6.08 14.89 -6.46
N ASN A 276 5.67 15.36 -7.64
CA ASN A 276 5.19 16.73 -7.86
C ASN A 276 4.00 17.11 -6.95
N GLY A 277 3.24 16.13 -6.48
CA GLY A 277 2.12 16.35 -5.55
C GLY A 277 2.54 16.70 -4.12
N GLY A 278 3.82 16.56 -3.76
CA GLY A 278 4.33 16.89 -2.41
C GLY A 278 3.76 16.03 -1.28
N TRP A 279 3.16 14.89 -1.62
CA TRP A 279 2.62 13.92 -0.66
C TRP A 279 3.74 13.16 0.05
N GLU A 280 4.80 12.84 -0.69
CA GLU A 280 5.96 12.06 -0.28
C GLU A 280 7.22 12.66 -0.93
N ASP A 281 8.34 12.56 -0.22
CA ASP A 281 9.64 13.02 -0.70
C ASP A 281 10.52 11.83 -1.13
N LYS A 282 11.47 12.09 -2.03
CA LYS A 282 12.45 11.09 -2.46
C LYS A 282 13.18 10.47 -1.24
N GLY A 283 13.33 9.15 -1.24
CA GLY A 283 14.01 8.40 -0.19
C GLY A 283 13.16 8.15 1.06
N LEU A 284 11.85 8.36 1.00
CA LEU A 284 10.93 7.88 2.03
C LEU A 284 10.84 6.36 1.95
N ILE A 285 11.24 5.68 3.01
CA ILE A 285 11.06 4.25 3.25
C ILE A 285 9.90 4.07 4.23
N VAL A 286 8.99 3.15 3.93
CA VAL A 286 7.91 2.74 4.83
C VAL A 286 7.91 1.24 5.02
N VAL A 287 7.70 0.80 6.26
CA VAL A 287 7.48 -0.61 6.58
C VAL A 287 6.00 -0.80 6.91
N GLN A 288 5.36 -1.67 6.14
CA GLN A 288 3.96 -1.98 6.27
C GLN A 288 3.77 -3.39 6.81
N VAL A 289 2.85 -3.54 7.76
CA VAL A 289 2.52 -4.81 8.41
C VAL A 289 1.04 -5.12 8.20
N ARG A 290 0.73 -6.37 7.93
CA ARG A 290 -0.66 -6.82 7.74
C ARG A 290 -1.52 -6.48 8.97
N GLN A 291 -2.65 -5.81 8.75
CA GLN A 291 -3.43 -5.17 9.83
C GLN A 291 -3.98 -6.17 10.86
N ASP A 292 -4.30 -7.40 10.46
CA ASP A 292 -4.78 -8.48 11.34
C ASP A 292 -3.73 -8.98 12.33
N LEU A 293 -2.45 -8.67 12.12
CA LEU A 293 -1.35 -8.97 13.04
C LEU A 293 -1.19 -7.91 14.13
N ILE A 294 -1.83 -6.75 13.97
CA ILE A 294 -1.70 -5.61 14.88
C ILE A 294 -2.70 -5.76 16.02
N PRO A 295 -2.25 -5.75 17.29
CA PRO A 295 -3.14 -5.75 18.45
C PRO A 295 -4.11 -4.56 18.39
N GLN A 296 -5.42 -4.84 18.54
CA GLN A 296 -6.48 -3.83 18.61
C GLN A 296 -6.62 -3.25 20.02
#